data_AF-A0A2N6JYN4-F1
#
_entry.id   AF-A0A2N6JYN4-F1
#
_cell.length_a   1.000
_cell.length_b   1.000
_cell.length_c   1.000
_cell.angle_alpha   90.00
_cell.angle_beta   90.00
_cell.angle_gamma   90.00
#
_symmetry.space_group_name_H-M   'P 1'
#
loop_
_entity.id
_entity.type
_entity.pdbx_description
1 polymer ?
#
loop_
_entity_poly.entity_id
_entity_poly.type
_entity_poly.pdbx_seq_one_letter_code
_entity_poly.pdbx_strand_id
1 'polypeptide(L)'
;MKSLVRWGTTLGLVGSTLLATVFSGNAPVLALPEQQIAEKLNEVPVFLITNLQGVPLTRTLPPAQNGQKSTTVADVFMNGQEAQAFLEQLRKQKDPKLVEMVKTLQVKPVPMGVVYQKLREDRNKPDRVLFALQPGQQDLQGAVTLLRQKGQEVKGLIVPVFIVQSADKGYVSVKRKSNNQEIVPLFLSQKDAQGLLNQVKKDIPKAEIQVVDIEGVIQTLQQKNDEWLKQVTLVPSSESLEYISKQPRTNAPSTAATPNLKPNNAVTPPTQPKK
;
A
#
# COMPACT_ATOMS: atom_id res chain seq x y z
N MET A 1 23.33 35.90 -57.50
CA MET A 1 24.02 36.84 -56.58
C MET A 1 24.82 36.02 -55.59
N LYS A 2 26.14 35.92 -55.84
CA LYS A 2 27.26 36.34 -54.96
C LYS A 2 27.42 35.55 -53.64
N SER A 3 28.37 34.61 -53.73
CA SER A 3 29.28 34.04 -52.73
C SER A 3 29.43 34.78 -51.39
N LEU A 4 29.57 34.03 -50.29
CA LEU A 4 30.53 34.34 -49.24
C LEU A 4 31.29 33.09 -48.75
N VAL A 5 32.55 33.36 -48.46
CA VAL A 5 33.71 32.46 -48.42
C VAL A 5 34.00 31.96 -46.99
N ARG A 6 34.72 30.83 -46.97
CA ARG A 6 35.38 30.09 -45.87
C ARG A 6 36.20 30.98 -44.91
N TRP A 7 36.60 30.41 -43.76
CA TRP A 7 37.83 30.54 -42.94
C TRP A 7 37.43 30.07 -41.51
N GLY A 8 38.08 29.19 -40.76
CA GLY A 8 39.30 28.40 -40.91
C GLY A 8 39.31 27.34 -39.79
N THR A 9 40.05 26.27 -40.03
CA THR A 9 40.38 25.17 -39.13
C THR A 9 41.26 25.59 -37.95
N THR A 10 40.94 25.12 -36.74
CA THR A 10 41.93 24.78 -35.72
C THR A 10 41.67 23.38 -35.16
N LEU A 11 42.76 22.63 -35.12
CA LEU A 11 42.92 21.23 -34.74
C LEU A 11 42.71 21.01 -33.24
N GLY A 12 42.07 19.89 -32.89
CA GLY A 12 42.09 19.28 -31.57
C GLY A 12 41.85 17.78 -31.72
N LEU A 13 42.92 17.04 -32.03
CA LEU A 13 42.91 15.60 -32.23
C LEU A 13 43.23 14.90 -30.90
N VAL A 14 42.27 14.23 -30.25
CA VAL A 14 42.58 13.08 -29.36
C VAL A 14 41.43 12.07 -29.39
N GLY A 15 41.68 10.95 -30.09
CA GLY A 15 41.37 9.61 -29.60
C GLY A 15 39.92 9.17 -29.50
N SER A 16 39.26 8.91 -30.62
CA SER A 16 38.10 8.01 -30.68
C SER A 16 38.56 6.55 -30.57
N THR A 17 39.01 6.12 -29.39
CA THR A 17 39.07 4.70 -29.06
C THR A 17 37.75 4.25 -28.47
N LEU A 18 37.04 3.46 -29.28
CA LEU A 18 35.93 2.61 -28.92
C LEU A 18 36.29 1.76 -27.69
N LEU A 19 35.81 2.16 -26.52
CA LEU A 19 35.57 1.26 -25.38
C LEU A 19 34.04 1.09 -25.34
N ALA A 20 33.45 0.20 -26.13
CA ALA A 20 33.39 -1.24 -25.90
C ALA A 20 32.92 -1.58 -24.47
N THR A 21 31.63 -1.90 -24.40
CA THR A 21 30.96 -2.78 -23.43
C THR A 21 30.98 -2.37 -21.96
N VAL A 22 29.93 -1.69 -21.52
CA VAL A 22 29.28 -2.02 -20.25
C VAL A 22 27.77 -1.99 -20.44
N PHE A 23 27.22 -3.20 -20.61
CA PHE A 23 25.80 -3.56 -20.49
C PHE A 23 24.83 -2.92 -21.48
N SER A 24 24.93 -3.36 -22.74
CA SER A 24 23.74 -3.68 -23.54
C SER A 24 23.00 -4.86 -22.89
N GLY A 25 22.41 -4.61 -21.74
CA GLY A 25 21.39 -5.47 -21.15
C GLY A 25 20.05 -4.84 -21.43
N ASN A 26 19.40 -5.22 -22.53
CA ASN A 26 17.94 -5.27 -22.58
C ASN A 26 17.47 -6.41 -21.65
N ALA A 27 17.96 -6.44 -20.41
CA ALA A 27 17.26 -7.17 -19.38
C ALA A 27 15.98 -6.36 -19.18
N PRO A 28 14.79 -6.92 -19.43
CA PRO A 28 13.58 -6.26 -18.99
C PRO A 28 13.82 -5.89 -17.53
N VAL A 29 13.60 -4.63 -17.18
CA VAL A 29 13.55 -4.21 -15.78
C VAL A 29 12.37 -4.97 -15.20
N LEU A 30 12.64 -6.17 -14.68
CA LEU A 30 11.63 -7.08 -14.16
C LEU A 30 11.11 -6.42 -12.89
N ALA A 31 9.89 -5.90 -12.94
CA ALA A 31 9.19 -5.45 -11.75
C ALA A 31 9.21 -6.52 -10.64
N LEU A 32 8.92 -6.13 -9.40
CA LEU A 32 8.86 -7.10 -8.30
C LEU A 32 7.96 -8.28 -8.70
N PRO A 33 8.43 -9.54 -8.57
CA PRO A 33 7.62 -10.72 -8.84
C PRO A 33 6.29 -10.66 -8.08
N GLU A 34 5.20 -11.12 -8.69
CA GLU A 34 3.86 -11.05 -8.07
C GLU A 34 3.84 -11.66 -6.67
N GLN A 35 4.60 -12.73 -6.46
CA GLN A 35 4.76 -13.39 -5.16
C GLN A 35 5.41 -12.47 -4.10
N GLN A 36 6.43 -11.69 -4.47
CA GLN A 36 7.07 -10.75 -3.55
C GLN A 36 6.13 -9.59 -3.17
N ILE A 37 5.29 -9.16 -4.12
CA ILE A 37 4.24 -8.16 -3.84
C ILE A 37 3.25 -8.76 -2.84
N ALA A 38 2.75 -9.99 -3.09
CA ALA A 38 1.84 -10.67 -2.17
C ALA A 38 2.46 -10.84 -0.77
N GLU A 39 3.74 -11.19 -0.66
CA GLU A 39 4.46 -11.30 0.61
C GLU A 39 4.53 -9.97 1.36
N LYS A 40 4.81 -8.86 0.68
CA LYS A 40 4.77 -7.52 1.28
C LYS A 40 3.37 -7.17 1.78
N LEU A 41 2.32 -7.56 1.05
CA LEU A 41 0.93 -7.33 1.43
C LEU A 41 0.45 -8.29 2.53
N ASN A 42 1.10 -9.43 2.75
CA ASN A 42 0.74 -10.38 3.80
C ASN A 42 1.00 -9.83 5.22
N GLU A 43 1.87 -8.83 5.37
CA GLU A 43 2.07 -8.14 6.64
C GLU A 43 0.85 -7.29 7.06
N VAL A 44 -0.07 -7.03 6.13
CA VAL A 44 -1.28 -6.23 6.37
C VAL A 44 -2.49 -7.15 6.58
N PRO A 45 -3.08 -7.21 7.78
CA PRO A 45 -4.37 -7.84 7.95
C PRO A 45 -5.48 -6.93 7.42
N VAL A 46 -6.41 -7.55 6.70
CA VAL A 46 -7.70 -6.97 6.34
C VAL A 46 -8.81 -7.83 6.91
N PHE A 47 -10.01 -7.27 7.02
CA PHE A 47 -11.12 -7.91 7.71
C PHE A 47 -12.28 -8.12 6.74
N LEU A 48 -12.67 -9.37 6.57
CA LEU A 48 -13.82 -9.79 5.78
C LEU A 48 -14.95 -10.22 6.71
N ILE A 49 -16.18 -9.97 6.31
CA ILE A 49 -17.33 -10.61 6.95
C ILE A 49 -17.61 -11.89 6.19
N THR A 50 -17.55 -13.03 6.88
CA THR A 50 -17.71 -14.35 6.27
C THR A 50 -18.73 -15.18 7.03
N ASN A 51 -19.29 -16.19 6.39
CA ASN A 51 -19.96 -17.28 7.12
C ASN A 51 -18.94 -18.14 7.89
N LEU A 52 -19.41 -19.16 8.61
CA LEU A 52 -18.58 -20.09 9.38
C LEU A 52 -17.61 -20.91 8.51
N GLN A 53 -17.92 -21.11 7.23
CA GLN A 53 -17.04 -21.78 6.25
C GLN A 53 -15.97 -20.84 5.69
N GLY A 54 -15.98 -19.56 6.05
CA GLY A 54 -15.04 -18.56 5.56
C GLY A 54 -15.39 -17.99 4.18
N VAL A 55 -16.60 -18.23 3.67
CA VAL A 55 -17.08 -17.63 2.41
C VAL A 55 -17.46 -16.18 2.68
N PRO A 56 -16.92 -15.19 1.93
CA PRO A 56 -17.24 -13.78 2.11
C PRO A 56 -18.71 -13.47 1.89
N LEU A 57 -19.25 -12.57 2.71
CA LEU A 57 -20.52 -11.90 2.42
C LEU A 57 -20.33 -11.01 1.19
N THR A 58 -21.14 -11.26 0.16
CA THR A 58 -21.11 -10.49 -1.09
C THR A 58 -22.43 -9.78 -1.35
N ARG A 59 -22.36 -8.68 -2.09
CA ARG A 59 -23.51 -7.97 -2.64
C ARG A 59 -23.39 -7.83 -4.15
N THR A 60 -24.51 -7.91 -4.85
CA THR A 60 -24.57 -7.70 -6.30
C THR A 60 -24.90 -6.23 -6.56
N LEU A 61 -23.99 -5.54 -7.24
CA LEU A 61 -24.21 -4.21 -7.77
C LEU A 61 -24.93 -4.29 -9.12
N PRO A 62 -25.96 -3.45 -9.33
CA PRO A 62 -26.60 -3.35 -10.64
C PRO A 62 -25.58 -2.88 -11.69
N PRO A 63 -25.77 -3.24 -12.97
CA PRO A 63 -24.87 -2.81 -14.02
C PRO A 63 -24.86 -1.28 -14.15
N ALA A 64 -23.67 -0.72 -14.35
CA ALA A 64 -23.48 0.73 -14.47
C ALA A 64 -24.11 1.31 -15.76
N GLN A 65 -24.28 0.47 -16.79
CA GLN A 65 -24.91 0.81 -18.07
C GLN A 65 -25.77 -0.36 -18.58
N ASN A 66 -26.79 -0.06 -19.37
CA ASN A 66 -27.63 -1.08 -20.01
C ASN A 66 -26.78 -1.99 -20.90
N GLY A 67 -26.90 -3.31 -20.70
CA GLY A 67 -26.13 -4.33 -21.43
C GLY A 67 -24.85 -4.81 -20.72
N GLN A 68 -24.44 -4.17 -19.62
CA GLN A 68 -23.34 -4.65 -18.79
C GLN A 68 -23.83 -5.73 -17.80
N LYS A 69 -22.97 -6.65 -17.39
CA LYS A 69 -23.29 -7.65 -16.36
C LYS A 69 -23.25 -7.01 -14.97
N SER A 70 -24.14 -7.47 -14.10
CA SER A 70 -24.09 -7.14 -12.67
C SER A 70 -22.76 -7.57 -12.07
N THR A 71 -22.29 -6.82 -11.07
CA THR A 71 -20.97 -7.06 -10.44
C THR A 71 -21.14 -7.55 -9.01
N THR A 72 -20.55 -8.68 -8.68
CA THR A 72 -20.52 -9.19 -7.31
C THR A 72 -19.33 -8.61 -6.56
N VAL A 73 -19.57 -8.03 -5.38
CA VAL A 73 -18.56 -7.35 -4.57
C VAL A 73 -18.57 -7.88 -3.14
N ALA A 74 -17.40 -8.11 -2.56
CA ALA A 74 -17.20 -8.28 -1.12
C ALA A 74 -16.51 -7.02 -0.54
N ASP A 75 -17.00 -6.53 0.59
CA ASP A 75 -16.38 -5.40 1.29
C ASP A 75 -15.21 -5.90 2.15
N VAL A 76 -14.04 -5.28 2.00
CA VAL A 76 -12.79 -5.60 2.70
C VAL A 76 -12.42 -4.43 3.60
N PHE A 77 -12.54 -4.62 4.90
CA PHE A 77 -12.30 -3.54 5.86
C PHE A 77 -10.83 -3.48 6.26
N MET A 78 -10.27 -2.26 6.28
CA MET A 78 -8.91 -2.02 6.79
C MET A 78 -8.85 -1.95 8.32
N ASN A 79 -10.02 -1.91 9.00
CA ASN A 79 -10.13 -1.84 10.45
C ASN A 79 -11.12 -2.91 10.97
N GLY A 80 -10.65 -3.77 11.89
CA GLY A 80 -11.45 -4.88 12.42
C GLY A 80 -12.59 -4.45 13.33
N GLN A 81 -12.43 -3.34 14.07
CA GLN A 81 -13.51 -2.79 14.89
C GLN A 81 -14.63 -2.22 14.03
N GLU A 82 -14.29 -1.56 12.92
CA GLU A 82 -15.27 -1.05 11.96
C GLU A 82 -16.01 -2.19 11.24
N ALA A 83 -15.30 -3.26 10.86
CA ALA A 83 -15.92 -4.47 10.32
C ALA A 83 -16.90 -5.10 11.31
N GLN A 84 -16.51 -5.17 12.60
CA GLN A 84 -17.39 -5.68 13.66
C GLN A 84 -18.61 -4.78 13.83
N ALA A 85 -18.42 -3.46 13.88
CA ALA A 85 -19.51 -2.50 14.02
C ALA A 85 -20.51 -2.62 12.86
N PHE A 86 -20.02 -2.78 11.62
CA PHE A 86 -20.87 -3.04 10.46
C PHE A 86 -21.66 -4.35 10.63
N LEU A 87 -21.01 -5.44 11.05
CA LEU A 87 -21.70 -6.71 11.32
C LEU A 87 -22.79 -6.56 12.40
N GLU A 88 -22.55 -5.82 13.47
CA GLU A 88 -23.57 -5.54 14.48
C GLU A 88 -24.72 -4.68 13.94
N GLN A 89 -24.44 -3.75 13.02
CA GLN A 89 -25.50 -3.00 12.33
C GLN A 89 -26.35 -3.90 11.44
N LEU A 90 -25.74 -4.87 10.74
CA LEU A 90 -26.49 -5.86 9.96
C LEU A 90 -27.39 -6.70 10.85
N ARG A 91 -26.93 -7.11 12.04
CA ARG A 91 -27.73 -7.91 12.99
C ARG A 91 -28.96 -7.18 13.53
N LYS A 92 -28.97 -5.84 13.48
CA LYS A 92 -30.11 -5.02 13.89
C LYS A 92 -31.19 -4.88 12.79
N GLN A 93 -30.90 -5.33 11.57
CA GLN A 93 -31.87 -5.30 10.47
C GLN A 93 -33.01 -6.28 10.74
N LYS A 94 -34.23 -5.89 10.35
CA LYS A 94 -35.46 -6.69 10.61
C LYS A 94 -35.93 -7.50 9.42
N ASP A 95 -35.23 -7.47 8.29
CA ASP A 95 -35.56 -8.28 7.12
C ASP A 95 -35.41 -9.77 7.49
N PRO A 96 -36.49 -10.58 7.43
CA PRO A 96 -36.45 -12.00 7.79
C PRO A 96 -35.38 -12.80 7.04
N LYS A 97 -35.06 -12.43 5.79
CA LYS A 97 -34.02 -13.10 5.00
C LYS A 97 -32.62 -12.79 5.51
N LEU A 98 -32.40 -11.60 6.08
CA LEU A 98 -31.12 -11.21 6.66
C LEU A 98 -30.93 -11.81 8.06
N VAL A 99 -32.01 -11.89 8.86
CA VAL A 99 -31.94 -12.36 10.26
C VAL A 99 -31.34 -13.76 10.40
N GLU A 100 -31.67 -14.71 9.51
CA GLU A 100 -31.06 -16.04 9.58
C GLU A 100 -29.61 -16.04 9.06
N MET A 101 -29.33 -15.29 7.99
CA MET A 101 -28.00 -15.20 7.42
C MET A 101 -26.98 -14.64 8.42
N VAL A 102 -27.30 -13.52 9.09
CA VAL A 102 -26.39 -12.80 9.98
C VAL A 102 -25.98 -13.58 11.23
N LYS A 103 -26.74 -14.61 11.63
CA LYS A 103 -26.38 -15.51 12.75
C LYS A 103 -25.13 -16.32 12.46
N THR A 104 -24.87 -16.62 11.19
CA THR A 104 -23.70 -17.41 10.75
C THR A 104 -22.50 -16.54 10.39
N LEU A 105 -22.67 -15.21 10.41
CA LEU A 105 -21.64 -14.27 9.99
C LEU A 105 -20.71 -13.91 11.15
N GLN A 106 -19.42 -13.82 10.81
CA GLN A 106 -18.34 -13.40 11.68
C GLN A 106 -17.35 -12.51 10.93
N VAL A 107 -16.62 -11.68 11.67
CA VAL A 107 -15.46 -10.96 11.13
C VAL A 107 -14.27 -11.91 11.13
N LYS A 108 -13.59 -12.05 9.99
CA LYS A 108 -12.41 -12.88 9.82
C LYS A 108 -11.22 -12.04 9.34
N PRO A 109 -10.10 -12.00 10.08
CA PRO A 109 -8.87 -11.42 9.59
C PRO A 109 -8.26 -12.30 8.49
N VAL A 110 -7.82 -11.68 7.41
CA VAL A 110 -7.16 -12.32 6.26
C VAL A 110 -5.97 -11.44 5.84
N PRO A 111 -4.81 -12.01 5.46
CA PRO A 111 -3.72 -11.20 4.90
C PRO A 111 -4.11 -10.54 3.57
N MET A 112 -3.76 -9.28 3.38
CA MET A 112 -4.10 -8.53 2.16
C MET A 112 -3.46 -9.15 0.92
N GLY A 113 -2.30 -9.79 1.06
CA GLY A 113 -1.65 -10.53 -0.03
C GLY A 113 -2.50 -11.69 -0.58
N VAL A 114 -3.28 -12.35 0.27
CA VAL A 114 -4.23 -13.40 -0.16
C VAL A 114 -5.38 -12.79 -0.99
N VAL A 115 -5.92 -11.65 -0.56
CA VAL A 115 -6.96 -10.92 -1.33
C VAL A 115 -6.40 -10.46 -2.68
N TYR A 116 -5.18 -9.93 -2.68
CA TYR A 116 -4.47 -9.53 -3.89
C TYR A 116 -4.29 -10.71 -4.87
N GLN A 117 -3.78 -11.86 -4.39
CA GLN A 117 -3.60 -13.05 -5.21
C GLN A 117 -4.94 -13.53 -5.78
N LYS A 118 -6.00 -13.57 -4.96
CA LYS A 118 -7.33 -13.97 -5.41
C LYS A 118 -7.86 -13.09 -6.54
N LEU A 119 -7.66 -11.77 -6.44
CA LEU A 119 -7.98 -10.83 -7.52
C LEU A 119 -7.18 -11.07 -8.80
N ARG A 120 -5.93 -11.55 -8.71
CA ARG A 120 -5.10 -11.90 -9.88
C ARG A 120 -5.58 -13.20 -10.53
N GLU A 121 -5.86 -14.23 -9.74
CA GLU A 121 -6.30 -15.54 -10.21
C GLU A 121 -7.66 -15.48 -10.91
N ASP A 122 -8.59 -14.68 -10.39
CA ASP A 122 -9.95 -14.60 -10.89
C ASP A 122 -10.13 -13.54 -12.01
N ARG A 123 -9.05 -12.88 -12.48
CA ARG A 123 -9.15 -11.76 -13.45
C ARG A 123 -9.96 -12.10 -14.70
N ASN A 124 -9.82 -13.30 -15.22
CA ASN A 124 -10.46 -13.70 -16.47
C ASN A 124 -11.79 -14.44 -16.25
N LYS A 125 -12.24 -14.59 -15.00
CA LYS A 125 -13.49 -15.30 -14.69
C LYS A 125 -14.69 -14.36 -14.83
N PRO A 126 -15.76 -14.79 -15.52
CA PRO A 126 -16.94 -13.96 -15.78
C PRO A 126 -17.78 -13.69 -14.52
N ASP A 127 -17.65 -14.53 -13.50
CA ASP A 127 -18.35 -14.53 -12.21
C ASP A 127 -17.45 -14.13 -11.04
N ARG A 128 -16.31 -13.48 -11.33
CA ARG A 128 -15.35 -13.05 -10.31
C ARG A 128 -16.00 -12.13 -9.28
N VAL A 129 -15.62 -12.35 -8.01
CA VAL A 129 -15.95 -11.43 -6.92
C VAL A 129 -14.91 -10.31 -6.92
N LEU A 130 -15.36 -9.06 -7.01
CA LEU A 130 -14.50 -7.90 -6.76
C LEU A 130 -14.41 -7.61 -5.27
N PHE A 131 -13.33 -6.99 -4.84
CA PHE A 131 -13.15 -6.58 -3.46
C PHE A 131 -13.13 -5.06 -3.37
N ALA A 132 -14.05 -4.49 -2.58
CA ALA A 132 -14.12 -3.07 -2.30
C ALA A 132 -13.40 -2.79 -0.98
N LEU A 133 -12.24 -2.13 -1.05
CA LEU A 133 -11.50 -1.74 0.14
C LEU A 133 -12.24 -0.62 0.87
N GLN A 134 -12.48 -0.83 2.16
CA GLN A 134 -13.08 0.15 3.07
C GLN A 134 -11.98 0.70 3.98
N PRO A 135 -11.56 1.97 3.81
CA PRO A 135 -10.54 2.56 4.66
C PRO A 135 -11.03 2.70 6.10
N GLY A 136 -10.09 2.72 7.05
CA GLY A 136 -10.41 3.20 8.39
C GLY A 136 -10.86 4.66 8.33
N GLN A 137 -12.00 4.99 8.94
CA GLN A 137 -12.59 6.32 8.80
C GLN A 137 -11.69 7.43 9.36
N GLN A 138 -11.03 7.15 10.49
CA GLN A 138 -10.10 8.09 11.11
C GLN A 138 -8.90 8.39 10.20
N ASP A 139 -8.35 7.36 9.57
CA ASP A 139 -7.22 7.50 8.66
C ASP A 139 -7.62 8.24 7.38
N LEU A 140 -8.80 7.93 6.82
CA LEU A 140 -9.33 8.68 5.68
C LEU A 140 -9.48 10.16 6.01
N GLN A 141 -10.06 10.50 7.16
CA GLN A 141 -10.22 11.89 7.61
C GLN A 141 -8.87 12.57 7.85
N GLY A 142 -7.91 11.88 8.45
CA GLY A 142 -6.55 12.37 8.67
C GLY A 142 -5.84 12.68 7.35
N ALA A 143 -5.94 11.78 6.37
CA ALA A 143 -5.39 11.97 5.03
C ALA A 143 -6.00 13.18 4.31
N VAL A 144 -7.34 13.30 4.32
CA VAL A 144 -8.05 14.45 3.74
C VAL A 144 -7.56 15.76 4.37
N THR A 145 -7.38 15.78 5.69
CA THR A 145 -6.90 16.96 6.42
C THR A 145 -5.48 17.34 6.00
N LEU A 146 -4.56 16.37 5.96
CA LEU A 146 -3.17 16.59 5.55
C LEU A 146 -3.07 17.09 4.10
N LEU A 147 -3.84 16.51 3.18
CA LEU A 147 -3.85 16.92 1.78
C LEU A 147 -4.36 18.36 1.61
N ARG A 148 -5.46 18.72 2.27
CA ARG A 148 -6.03 20.07 2.24
C ARG A 148 -5.09 21.12 2.83
N GLN A 149 -4.38 20.79 3.91
CA GLN A 149 -3.36 21.68 4.51
C GLN A 149 -2.22 21.99 3.53
N LYS A 150 -1.93 21.08 2.60
CA LYS A 150 -0.93 21.27 1.53
C LYS A 150 -1.52 21.90 0.26
N GLY A 151 -2.77 22.35 0.28
CA GLY A 151 -3.46 22.90 -0.89
C GLY A 151 -3.74 21.87 -1.98
N GLN A 152 -3.70 20.57 -1.66
CA GLN A 152 -3.95 19.50 -2.61
C GLN A 152 -5.43 19.15 -2.68
N GLU A 153 -5.93 18.96 -3.89
CA GLU A 153 -7.30 18.50 -4.11
C GLU A 153 -7.42 17.01 -3.74
N VAL A 154 -8.48 16.64 -3.03
CA VAL A 154 -8.73 15.26 -2.65
C VAL A 154 -9.68 14.62 -3.65
N LYS A 155 -9.15 13.76 -4.53
CA LYS A 155 -9.94 12.96 -5.48
C LYS A 155 -9.64 11.47 -5.29
N GLY A 156 -10.68 10.66 -5.16
CA GLY A 156 -10.59 9.20 -5.31
C GLY A 156 -9.72 8.46 -4.29
N LEU A 157 -9.49 9.02 -3.09
CA LEU A 157 -8.70 8.35 -2.06
C LEU A 157 -9.49 7.18 -1.44
N ILE A 158 -9.10 5.93 -1.76
CA ILE A 158 -9.79 4.71 -1.28
C ILE A 158 -9.17 4.20 0.01
N VAL A 159 -7.85 3.97 0.07
CA VAL A 159 -7.14 3.61 1.31
C VAL A 159 -5.86 4.42 1.39
N PRO A 160 -5.74 5.34 2.37
CA PRO A 160 -4.54 6.14 2.52
C PRO A 160 -3.36 5.33 3.06
N VAL A 161 -2.18 5.70 2.59
CA VAL A 161 -0.89 5.27 3.09
C VAL A 161 -0.09 6.52 3.45
N PHE A 162 0.50 6.52 4.64
CA PHE A 162 1.24 7.64 5.19
C PHE A 162 2.72 7.32 5.22
N ILE A 163 3.53 8.21 4.65
CA ILE A 163 4.99 8.03 4.54
C ILE A 163 5.67 9.25 5.14
N VAL A 164 6.61 9.06 6.06
CA VAL A 164 7.40 10.18 6.58
C VAL A 164 8.53 10.48 5.60
N GLN A 165 8.60 11.72 5.13
CA GLN A 165 9.60 12.18 4.17
C GLN A 165 10.18 13.53 4.57
N SER A 166 11.28 13.91 3.94
CA SER A 166 11.83 15.26 3.99
C SER A 166 12.29 15.66 2.58
N ALA A 167 11.99 16.90 2.18
CA ALA A 167 12.40 17.41 0.87
C ALA A 167 13.93 17.27 0.62
N ASP A 168 14.73 17.42 1.67
CA ASP A 168 16.19 17.39 1.57
C ASP A 168 16.78 15.98 1.76
N LYS A 169 16.05 15.08 2.45
CA LYS A 169 16.54 13.75 2.87
C LYS A 169 15.70 12.57 2.35
N GLY A 170 14.76 12.79 1.44
CA GLY A 170 13.91 11.73 0.89
C GLY A 170 13.05 11.04 1.96
N TYR A 171 12.78 9.75 1.78
CA TYR A 171 12.00 8.94 2.72
C TYR A 171 12.78 8.61 3.98
N VAL A 172 12.12 8.71 5.13
CA VAL A 172 12.71 8.36 6.43
C VAL A 172 12.72 6.84 6.58
N SER A 173 13.90 6.27 6.81
CA SER A 173 14.10 4.86 7.13
C SER A 173 14.17 4.62 8.64
N VAL A 174 13.85 3.39 9.06
CA VAL A 174 13.96 2.93 10.46
C VAL A 174 14.58 1.54 10.51
N LYS A 175 15.17 1.17 11.66
CA LYS A 175 15.66 -0.18 11.89
C LYS A 175 14.59 -1.03 12.60
N ARG A 176 14.26 -2.18 12.00
CA ARG A 176 13.37 -3.18 12.59
C ARG A 176 14.08 -3.80 13.80
N LYS A 177 13.46 -3.75 14.98
CA LYS A 177 14.09 -4.27 16.22
C LYS A 177 14.40 -5.76 16.19
N SER A 178 13.62 -6.55 15.46
CA SER A 178 13.75 -8.02 15.48
C SER A 178 14.99 -8.54 14.76
N ASN A 179 15.45 -7.86 13.71
CA ASN A 179 16.55 -8.32 12.86
C ASN A 179 17.51 -7.20 12.42
N ASN A 180 17.37 -6.00 12.98
CA ASN A 180 18.15 -4.81 12.67
C ASN A 180 18.10 -4.37 11.19
N GLN A 181 17.13 -4.88 10.42
CA GLN A 181 16.97 -4.55 9.01
C GLN A 181 16.47 -3.11 8.86
N GLU A 182 17.10 -2.36 7.96
CA GLU A 182 16.64 -1.03 7.59
C GLU A 182 15.46 -1.11 6.62
N ILE A 183 14.40 -0.36 6.93
CA ILE A 183 13.15 -0.35 6.16
C ILE A 183 12.64 1.07 5.98
N VAL A 184 11.87 1.29 4.92
CA VAL A 184 11.04 2.49 4.74
C VAL A 184 9.59 2.13 5.10
N PRO A 185 9.05 2.65 6.21
CA PRO A 185 7.72 2.29 6.67
C PRO A 185 6.64 3.09 5.92
N LEU A 186 5.68 2.36 5.36
CA LEU A 186 4.46 2.88 4.74
C LEU A 186 3.30 2.55 5.67
N PHE A 187 2.86 3.52 6.46
CA PHE A 187 1.86 3.29 7.51
C PHE A 187 0.45 3.32 6.95
N LEU A 188 -0.39 2.40 7.42
CA LEU A 188 -1.83 2.42 7.19
C LEU A 188 -2.59 3.19 8.27
N SER A 189 -1.89 3.70 9.29
CA SER A 189 -2.42 4.58 10.34
C SER A 189 -1.73 5.94 10.31
N GLN A 190 -2.52 7.02 10.26
CA GLN A 190 -2.01 8.38 10.33
C GLN A 190 -1.32 8.65 11.67
N LYS A 191 -1.88 8.10 12.75
CA LYS A 191 -1.36 8.23 14.11
C LYS A 191 0.01 7.57 14.24
N ASP A 192 0.19 6.39 13.65
CA ASP A 192 1.47 5.67 13.70
C ASP A 192 2.56 6.42 12.90
N ALA A 193 2.22 6.96 11.72
CA ALA A 193 3.12 7.83 10.96
C ALA A 193 3.47 9.13 11.71
N GLN A 194 2.49 9.73 12.41
CA GLN A 194 2.72 10.90 13.25
C GLN A 194 3.67 10.58 14.42
N GLY A 195 3.57 9.37 14.98
CA GLY A 195 4.51 8.86 15.98
C GLY A 195 5.95 8.88 15.47
N LEU A 196 6.20 8.33 14.28
CA LEU A 196 7.53 8.37 13.66
C LEU A 196 7.97 9.81 13.36
N LEU A 197 7.09 10.63 12.78
CA LEU A 197 7.40 12.03 12.48
C LEU A 197 7.85 12.78 13.74
N ASN A 198 7.14 12.63 14.85
CA ASN A 198 7.48 13.28 16.12
C ASN A 198 8.86 12.86 16.64
N GLN A 199 9.26 11.61 16.43
CA GLN A 199 10.56 11.10 16.84
C GLN A 199 11.69 11.72 16.02
N VAL A 200 11.53 11.81 14.70
CA VAL A 200 12.61 12.27 13.79
C VAL A 200 12.68 13.78 13.64
N LYS A 201 11.66 14.53 14.08
CA LYS A 201 11.57 15.98 13.86
C LYS A 201 12.70 16.78 14.50
N LYS A 202 13.33 16.26 15.55
CA LYS A 202 14.50 16.89 16.19
C LYS A 202 15.72 16.88 15.24
N ASP A 203 15.95 15.76 14.55
CA ASP A 203 17.11 15.54 13.67
C ASP A 203 16.83 15.87 12.19
N ILE A 204 15.55 15.90 11.83
CA ILE A 204 15.04 16.23 10.50
C ILE A 204 13.90 17.26 10.65
N PRO A 205 14.20 18.55 10.93
CA PRO A 205 13.17 19.56 11.21
C PRO A 205 12.15 19.77 10.09
N LYS A 206 12.56 19.55 8.84
CA LYS A 206 11.70 19.62 7.65
C LYS A 206 11.01 18.30 7.31
N ALA A 207 11.00 17.32 8.21
CA ALA A 207 10.24 16.10 8.00
C ALA A 207 8.73 16.40 8.03
N GLU A 208 7.99 15.70 7.18
CA GLU A 208 6.55 15.80 7.04
C GLU A 208 5.95 14.45 6.63
N ILE A 209 4.62 14.33 6.70
CA ILE A 209 3.90 13.15 6.20
C ILE A 209 3.48 13.41 4.75
N GLN A 210 3.84 12.50 3.86
CA GLN A 210 3.25 12.34 2.53
C GLN A 210 2.07 11.38 2.63
N VAL A 211 0.98 11.72 1.94
CA VAL A 211 -0.19 10.85 1.77
C VAL A 211 -0.20 10.34 0.34
N VAL A 212 -0.29 9.01 0.19
CA VAL A 212 -0.55 8.33 -1.09
C VAL A 212 -1.68 7.31 -0.89
N ASP A 213 -2.13 6.65 -1.94
CA ASP A 213 -3.11 5.57 -1.84
C ASP A 213 -2.46 4.19 -2.03
N ILE A 214 -3.08 3.15 -1.46
CA ILE A 214 -2.54 1.79 -1.51
C ILE A 214 -2.46 1.22 -2.93
N GLU A 215 -3.37 1.61 -3.83
CA GLU A 215 -3.39 1.13 -5.21
C GLU A 215 -2.18 1.68 -5.97
N GLY A 216 -1.87 2.96 -5.81
CA GLY A 216 -0.67 3.60 -6.35
C GLY A 216 0.62 2.99 -5.81
N VAL A 217 0.65 2.59 -4.53
CA VAL A 217 1.78 1.83 -3.95
C VAL A 217 1.92 0.47 -4.64
N ILE A 218 0.85 -0.32 -4.73
CA ILE A 218 0.88 -1.64 -5.38
C ILE A 218 1.28 -1.51 -6.85
N GLN A 219 0.72 -0.54 -7.57
CA GLN A 219 1.05 -0.25 -8.96
C GLN A 219 2.54 0.11 -9.11
N THR A 220 3.09 0.91 -8.20
CA THR A 220 4.53 1.24 -8.20
C THR A 220 5.38 -0.01 -8.03
N LEU A 221 5.04 -0.89 -7.09
CA LEU A 221 5.74 -2.16 -6.87
C LEU A 221 5.63 -3.10 -8.10
N GLN A 222 4.51 -3.05 -8.83
CA GLN A 222 4.29 -3.82 -10.06
C GLN A 222 4.99 -3.27 -11.30
N GLN A 223 5.39 -2.00 -11.30
CA GLN A 223 5.92 -1.33 -12.50
C GLN A 223 7.40 -0.97 -12.39
N LYS A 224 7.95 -0.96 -11.17
CA LYS A 224 9.33 -0.56 -10.90
C LYS A 224 10.10 -1.66 -10.20
N ASN A 225 11.41 -1.66 -10.39
CA ASN A 225 12.35 -2.59 -9.74
C ASN A 225 13.51 -1.84 -9.08
N ASP A 226 13.24 -0.63 -8.60
CA ASP A 226 14.28 0.15 -7.93
C ASP A 226 14.66 -0.57 -6.61
N GLU A 227 15.96 -0.70 -6.31
CA GLU A 227 16.43 -1.43 -5.12
C GLU A 227 15.82 -0.94 -3.80
N TRP A 228 15.51 0.37 -3.71
CA TRP A 228 14.88 0.94 -2.51
C TRP A 228 13.46 0.40 -2.25
N LEU A 229 12.74 -0.06 -3.28
CA LEU A 229 11.41 -0.66 -3.13
C LEU A 229 11.47 -1.99 -2.37
N LYS A 230 12.64 -2.65 -2.33
CA LYS A 230 12.83 -3.85 -1.51
C LYS A 230 12.77 -3.52 -0.01
N GLN A 231 13.19 -2.32 0.38
CA GLN A 231 13.20 -1.82 1.76
C GLN A 231 11.83 -1.31 2.23
N VAL A 232 10.90 -1.07 1.29
CA VAL A 232 9.54 -0.64 1.60
C VAL A 232 8.79 -1.73 2.36
N THR A 233 8.21 -1.37 3.50
CA THR A 233 7.41 -2.25 4.35
C THR A 233 6.08 -1.58 4.65
N LEU A 234 4.98 -2.26 4.37
CA LEU A 234 3.64 -1.81 4.77
C LEU A 234 3.47 -2.09 6.26
N VAL A 235 3.17 -1.04 7.03
CA VAL A 235 2.96 -1.14 8.46
C VAL A 235 1.45 -1.09 8.73
N PRO A 236 0.84 -2.19 9.21
CA PRO A 236 -0.58 -2.20 9.53
C PRO A 236 -0.87 -1.28 10.71
N SER A 237 -2.12 -0.82 10.82
CA SER A 237 -2.52 0.04 11.93
C SER A 237 -2.41 -0.69 13.27
N SER A 238 -1.93 0.02 14.28
CA SER A 238 -1.89 -0.48 15.66
C SER A 238 -3.26 -0.99 16.13
N GLU A 239 -4.35 -0.34 15.71
CA GLU A 239 -5.73 -0.72 16.01
C GLU A 239 -6.11 -2.09 15.42
N SER A 240 -5.65 -2.39 14.20
CA SER A 240 -5.89 -3.70 13.57
C SER A 240 -5.14 -4.82 14.27
N LEU A 241 -3.89 -4.56 14.66
CA LEU A 241 -3.09 -5.51 15.44
C LEU A 241 -3.71 -5.75 16.82
N GLU A 242 -4.19 -4.69 17.47
CA GLU A 242 -4.90 -4.80 18.74
C GLU A 242 -6.18 -5.63 18.61
N TYR A 243 -6.98 -5.40 17.56
CA TYR A 243 -8.19 -6.19 17.30
C TYR A 243 -7.87 -7.68 17.18
N ILE A 244 -6.84 -8.05 16.41
CA ILE A 244 -6.42 -9.44 16.24
C ILE A 244 -5.94 -10.03 17.57
N SER A 245 -5.19 -9.26 18.37
CA SER A 245 -4.67 -9.74 19.66
C SER A 245 -5.75 -10.09 20.68
N LYS A 246 -6.92 -9.45 20.57
CA LYS A 246 -8.09 -9.66 21.44
C LYS A 246 -9.00 -10.81 20.98
N GLN A 247 -8.80 -11.34 19.77
CA GLN A 247 -9.59 -12.46 19.28
C GLN A 247 -9.15 -13.77 19.98
N PRO A 248 -10.08 -14.69 20.31
CA PRO A 248 -9.72 -16.02 20.76
C PRO A 248 -8.77 -16.67 19.75
N ARG A 249 -7.60 -17.12 20.20
CA ARG A 249 -6.62 -17.76 19.31
C ARG A 249 -7.17 -19.09 18.81
N THR A 250 -7.79 -19.10 17.65
CA THR A 250 -7.97 -20.32 16.87
C THR A 250 -6.60 -20.67 16.29
N ASN A 251 -6.07 -21.87 16.58
CA ASN A 251 -4.72 -22.30 16.22
C ASN A 251 -4.39 -22.06 14.73
N ALA A 252 -3.74 -20.94 14.44
CA ALA A 252 -3.08 -20.61 13.18
C ALA A 252 -1.77 -19.86 13.51
N PRO A 253 -0.69 -20.02 12.73
CA PRO A 253 0.63 -19.53 13.12
C PRO A 253 0.64 -18.02 13.35
N SER A 254 1.05 -17.62 14.56
CA SER A 254 1.17 -16.25 14.99
C SER A 254 2.42 -15.61 14.37
N THR A 255 2.23 -14.72 13.40
CA THR A 255 3.22 -13.69 13.03
C THR A 255 2.50 -12.38 12.76
N ALA A 256 2.00 -11.74 13.83
CA ALA A 256 1.63 -10.34 13.81
C ALA A 256 2.06 -9.72 15.14
N ALA A 257 3.38 -9.69 15.36
CA ALA A 257 3.97 -8.87 16.42
C ALA A 257 3.98 -7.42 15.93
N THR A 258 3.40 -6.52 16.72
CA THR A 258 3.49 -5.07 16.55
C THR A 258 4.94 -4.66 16.28
N PRO A 259 5.27 -4.08 15.10
CA PRO A 259 6.62 -3.61 14.85
C PRO A 259 6.89 -2.44 15.79
N ASN A 260 7.59 -2.72 16.88
CA ASN A 260 8.06 -1.69 17.78
C ASN A 260 9.28 -1.05 17.08
N LEU A 261 9.07 -0.08 16.19
CA LEU A 261 10.12 0.53 15.37
C LEU A 261 11.03 1.43 16.25
N LYS A 262 12.33 1.46 15.97
CA LYS A 262 13.28 2.41 16.58
C LYS A 262 13.86 3.29 15.46
N PRO A 263 13.87 4.62 15.61
CA PRO A 263 14.57 5.52 14.68
C PRO A 263 16.04 5.14 14.57
N ASN A 264 16.57 5.14 13.34
CA ASN A 264 18.00 4.96 13.10
C ASN A 264 18.69 6.33 13.12
N ASN A 265 19.72 6.51 13.94
CA ASN A 265 20.48 7.76 14.04
C ASN A 265 21.42 8.01 12.84
N ALA A 266 21.47 7.08 11.87
CA ALA A 266 22.19 7.24 10.61
C ALA A 266 21.17 7.38 9.48
N VAL A 267 20.79 8.62 9.15
CA VAL A 267 19.89 8.93 8.03
C VAL A 267 20.74 8.95 6.76
N THR A 268 20.85 7.80 6.10
CA THR A 268 21.22 7.76 4.67
C THR A 268 19.94 7.58 3.86
N PRO A 269 19.48 8.62 3.14
CA PRO A 269 18.32 8.51 2.26
C PRO A 269 18.52 7.38 1.24
N PRO A 270 17.54 6.49 1.01
CA PRO A 270 17.46 5.82 -0.27
C PRO A 270 17.25 6.92 -1.32
N THR A 271 18.27 7.15 -2.14
CA THR A 271 18.25 8.17 -3.17
C THR A 271 17.30 7.71 -4.27
N GLN A 272 16.16 8.38 -4.40
CA GLN A 272 15.30 8.26 -5.56
C GLN A 272 16.11 8.80 -6.77
N PRO A 273 16.34 8.01 -7.84
CA PRO A 273 17.04 8.53 -9.01
C PRO A 273 16.24 9.69 -9.60
N LYS A 274 16.92 10.82 -9.79
CA LYS A 274 16.37 11.97 -10.52
C LYS A 274 16.06 11.52 -11.95
N LYS A 275 14.88 11.89 -12.45
CA LYS A 275 14.48 11.71 -13.85
C LYS A 275 15.49 12.34 -14.81
#